data_AF-A0A2N9JD46-F1
#
_entry.id   AF-A0A2N9JD46-F1
#
_cell.length_a   1.000
_cell.length_b   1.000
_cell.length_c   1.000
_cell.angle_alpha   90.00
_cell.angle_beta   90.00
_cell.angle_gamma   90.00
#
_symmetry.space_group_name_H-M   'P 1'
#
loop_
_entity.id
_entity.type
_entity.pdbx_description
1 polymer ?
#
loop_
_entity_poly.entity_id
_entity_poly.type
_entity_poly.pdbx_seq_one_letter_code
_entity_poly.pdbx_strand_id
1 'polypeptide(L)'
;MTISLKKVTAGSGYTYLTQQVAAQDGQVRTGLAAYYEEKGEAPGVWMGTGLDAFDGLNAGDPVTEAQMLALFGNGLHPLADQIRHDALAAGLTERQAENACRLGRPFAVRDTRPPEFKQELKRRYAAANMAAGRRPNARLDSDVLAQIRTEVATEFFVKEFGRPPESPRELHREVAIWSRPTATTIAGVDLTVSPTKSFSTAWALAPLATSRQFEDLHHRAVSRMITYLETQAFSRVGPGGVRNV
;
A
#
# COMPACT_ATOMS: atom_id res chain seq x y z
N MET A 1 -4.26 -6.72 22.15
CA MET A 1 -4.25 -5.90 20.93
C MET A 1 -3.31 -6.56 19.95
N THR A 2 -3.64 -6.54 18.66
CA THR A 2 -2.79 -7.07 17.59
C THR A 2 -2.51 -5.95 16.60
N ILE A 3 -1.29 -5.89 16.08
CA ILE A 3 -0.89 -4.94 15.04
C ILE A 3 -0.58 -5.76 13.79
N SER A 4 -1.24 -5.44 12.68
CA SER A 4 -0.90 -6.00 11.38
C SER A 4 -0.24 -4.92 10.51
N LEU A 5 0.76 -5.32 9.72
CA LEU A 5 1.53 -4.43 8.86
C LEU A 5 1.35 -4.82 7.40
N LYS A 6 1.04 -3.83 6.56
CA LYS A 6 1.02 -3.97 5.10
C LYS A 6 1.86 -2.89 4.44
N LYS A 7 2.42 -3.20 3.27
CA LYS A 7 3.15 -2.23 2.45
C LYS A 7 2.17 -1.45 1.58
N VAL A 8 2.31 -0.13 1.54
CA VAL A 8 1.59 0.73 0.60
C VAL A 8 2.51 0.99 -0.59
N THR A 9 2.08 0.59 -1.79
CA THR A 9 2.85 0.81 -3.01
C THR A 9 2.51 2.16 -3.64
N ALA A 10 3.52 2.82 -4.21
CA ALA A 10 3.34 4.05 -4.97
C ALA A 10 2.37 3.86 -6.15
N GLY A 11 1.66 4.92 -6.52
CA GLY A 11 0.75 4.94 -7.67
C GLY A 11 -0.68 4.47 -7.39
N SER A 12 -0.90 3.20 -7.05
CA SER A 12 -2.27 2.67 -6.85
C SER A 12 -2.48 1.94 -5.52
N GLY A 13 -1.45 1.78 -4.69
CA GLY A 13 -1.55 1.05 -3.43
C GLY A 13 -2.35 1.77 -2.34
N TYR A 14 -2.56 3.09 -2.48
CA TYR A 14 -3.28 3.92 -1.53
C TYR A 14 -4.76 4.14 -1.90
N THR A 15 -5.23 3.67 -3.07
CA THR A 15 -6.64 3.85 -3.48
C THR A 15 -7.62 3.08 -2.59
N TYR A 16 -7.15 2.04 -1.91
CA TYR A 16 -7.92 1.40 -0.84
C TYR A 16 -8.06 2.30 0.40
N LEU A 17 -7.05 3.12 0.70
CA LEU A 17 -7.07 4.06 1.82
C LEU A 17 -7.97 5.26 1.50
N THR A 18 -8.04 5.75 0.26
CA THR A 18 -8.93 6.89 -0.08
C THR A 18 -10.41 6.54 0.05
N GLN A 19 -10.80 5.28 -0.20
CA GLN A 19 -12.18 4.82 -0.01
C GLN A 19 -12.60 4.68 1.46
N GLN A 20 -11.65 4.55 2.39
CA GLN A 20 -11.93 4.33 3.82
C GLN A 20 -11.58 5.52 4.72
N VAL A 21 -10.66 6.40 4.31
CA VAL A 21 -10.07 7.44 5.19
C VAL A 21 -10.51 8.86 4.81
N ALA A 22 -11.04 9.08 3.60
CA ALA A 22 -11.36 10.42 3.09
C ALA A 22 -12.87 10.67 2.87
N ALA A 23 -13.74 9.77 3.32
CA ALA A 23 -15.18 9.90 3.13
C ALA A 23 -15.80 10.89 4.14
N GLN A 24 -15.94 12.15 3.76
CA GLN A 24 -16.87 13.08 4.43
C GLN A 24 -18.28 12.84 3.90
N ASP A 25 -19.11 12.07 4.62
CA ASP A 25 -20.58 12.24 4.62
C ASP A 25 -21.22 11.35 5.69
N GLY A 26 -21.60 11.91 6.85
CA GLY A 26 -22.37 11.17 7.86
C GLY A 26 -22.63 11.92 9.17
N GLN A 27 -23.90 12.13 9.51
CA GLN A 27 -24.35 12.61 10.81
C GLN A 27 -24.22 11.50 11.87
N VAL A 28 -23.59 11.81 13.01
CA VAL A 28 -23.37 10.89 14.13
C VAL A 28 -24.67 10.25 14.63
N ARG A 29 -24.82 8.94 14.45
CA ARG A 29 -25.81 8.08 15.14
C ARG A 29 -25.08 6.92 15.81
N THR A 30 -25.52 6.51 17.00
CA THR A 30 -24.76 5.61 17.90
C THR A 30 -25.38 4.20 17.99
N GLY A 31 -24.56 3.15 18.02
CA GLY A 31 -24.95 1.73 18.17
C GLY A 31 -24.15 0.74 17.29
N LEU A 32 -24.21 -0.57 17.58
CA LEU A 32 -23.46 -1.62 16.84
C LEU A 32 -23.79 -1.70 15.34
N ALA A 33 -25.01 -1.29 14.98
CA ALA A 33 -25.44 -1.10 13.60
C ALA A 33 -24.76 0.11 12.97
N ALA A 34 -24.52 1.21 13.70
CA ALA A 34 -23.81 2.36 13.17
C ALA A 34 -22.36 2.01 12.76
N TYR A 35 -21.65 1.21 13.55
CA TYR A 35 -20.28 0.76 13.21
C TYR A 35 -20.19 -0.11 11.93
N TYR A 36 -21.28 -0.74 11.50
CA TYR A 36 -21.31 -1.57 10.28
C TYR A 36 -22.16 -0.98 9.14
N GLU A 37 -23.02 0.00 9.41
CA GLU A 37 -23.90 0.66 8.44
C GLU A 37 -23.37 2.03 7.98
N GLU A 38 -22.31 2.57 8.61
CA GLU A 38 -21.73 3.84 8.19
C GLU A 38 -21.09 3.69 6.80
N LYS A 39 -21.81 4.20 5.80
CA LYS A 39 -21.21 4.61 4.53
C LYS A 39 -20.37 5.86 4.79
N GLY A 40 -19.20 5.70 5.40
CA GLY A 40 -18.19 6.74 5.59
C GLY A 40 -17.64 6.77 7.02
N GLU A 41 -16.53 6.08 7.25
CA GLU A 41 -15.74 6.28 8.48
C GLU A 41 -15.33 7.75 8.59
N ALA A 42 -15.27 8.29 9.82
CA ALA A 42 -14.77 9.64 10.06
C ALA A 42 -13.39 9.83 9.41
N PRO A 43 -13.10 10.98 8.78
CA PRO A 43 -11.82 11.19 8.12
C PRO A 43 -10.66 10.92 9.06
N GLY A 44 -9.62 10.27 8.55
CA GLY A 44 -8.38 10.09 9.30
C GLY A 44 -7.78 11.43 9.70
N VAL A 45 -6.90 11.43 10.69
CA VAL A 45 -6.21 12.65 11.16
C VAL A 45 -4.70 12.51 11.02
N TRP A 46 -4.04 13.62 10.72
CA TRP A 46 -2.58 13.70 10.73
C TRP A 46 -2.05 13.53 12.16
N MET A 47 -1.01 12.71 12.31
CA MET A 47 -0.37 12.44 13.59
C MET A 47 1.16 12.32 13.40
N GLY A 48 1.88 12.57 14.49
CA GLY A 48 3.32 12.34 14.58
C GLY A 48 4.16 13.63 14.53
N THR A 49 5.37 13.56 15.11
CA THR A 49 6.33 14.66 15.18
C THR A 49 6.97 14.99 13.84
N GLY A 50 6.86 14.09 12.85
CA GLY A 50 7.31 14.37 11.48
C GLY A 50 6.56 15.54 10.83
N LEU A 51 5.38 15.89 11.35
CA LEU A 51 4.59 17.04 10.88
C LEU A 51 5.26 18.38 11.17
N ASP A 52 6.17 18.46 12.15
CA ASP A 52 6.91 19.69 12.46
C ASP A 52 7.78 20.17 11.29
N ALA A 53 8.04 19.30 10.31
CA ALA A 53 8.76 19.63 9.08
C ALA A 53 7.85 20.22 7.98
N PHE A 54 6.54 20.31 8.19
CA PHE A 54 5.56 20.78 7.21
C PHE A 54 4.86 22.05 7.70
N ASP A 55 5.10 23.15 7.00
CA ASP A 55 4.33 24.37 7.20
C ASP A 55 2.89 24.17 6.70
N GLY A 56 1.91 24.60 7.49
CA GLY A 56 0.49 24.57 7.11
C GLY A 56 -0.23 23.24 7.35
N LEU A 57 0.40 22.27 8.04
CA LEU A 57 -0.22 21.00 8.43
C LEU A 57 0.06 20.69 9.90
N ASN A 58 -0.99 20.52 10.69
CA ASN A 58 -0.89 20.27 12.13
C ASN A 58 -1.39 18.88 12.51
N ALA A 59 -0.88 18.35 13.63
CA ALA A 59 -1.43 17.14 14.22
C ALA A 59 -2.91 17.35 14.60
N GLY A 60 -3.77 16.41 14.20
CA GLY A 60 -5.22 16.49 14.36
C GLY A 60 -5.95 17.04 13.14
N ASP A 61 -5.27 17.63 12.16
CA ASP A 61 -5.90 18.07 10.91
C ASP A 61 -6.47 16.85 10.16
N PRO A 62 -7.68 16.97 9.55
CA PRO A 62 -8.25 15.88 8.78
C PRO A 62 -7.41 15.60 7.53
N VAL A 63 -7.24 14.32 7.22
CA VAL A 63 -6.56 13.83 6.03
C VAL A 63 -7.50 13.92 4.84
N THR A 64 -7.06 14.56 3.77
CA THR A 64 -7.83 14.64 2.51
C THR A 64 -7.32 13.65 1.46
N GLU A 65 -8.18 13.29 0.51
CA GLU A 65 -7.79 12.43 -0.61
C GLU A 65 -6.66 13.06 -1.45
N ALA A 66 -6.70 14.38 -1.66
CA ALA A 66 -5.66 15.11 -2.38
C ALA A 66 -4.29 15.01 -1.69
N GLN A 67 -4.27 15.14 -0.36
CA GLN A 67 -3.04 14.98 0.43
C GLN A 67 -2.50 13.54 0.36
N MET A 68 -3.38 12.53 0.41
CA MET A 68 -3.00 11.12 0.26
C MET A 68 -2.42 10.81 -1.12
N LEU A 69 -3.03 11.33 -2.18
CA LEU A 69 -2.54 11.22 -3.56
C LEU A 69 -1.17 11.90 -3.70
N ALA A 70 -1.01 13.11 -3.17
CA ALA A 70 0.25 13.82 -3.21
C ALA A 70 1.37 13.01 -2.53
N LEU A 71 1.13 12.56 -1.29
CA LEU A 71 2.12 11.86 -0.49
C LEU A 71 2.40 10.43 -0.99
N PHE A 72 1.37 9.58 -1.05
CA PHE A 72 1.55 8.14 -1.36
C PHE A 72 1.50 7.83 -2.85
N GLY A 73 0.79 8.63 -3.64
CA GLY A 73 0.75 8.47 -5.09
C GLY A 73 2.01 9.00 -5.75
N ASN A 74 2.37 10.24 -5.41
CA ASN A 74 3.37 11.02 -6.14
C ASN A 74 4.69 11.24 -5.37
N GLY A 75 4.72 10.97 -4.06
CA GLY A 75 5.91 11.22 -3.24
C GLY A 75 6.20 12.71 -3.03
N LEU A 76 5.15 13.51 -3.05
CA LEU A 76 5.19 14.96 -2.89
C LEU A 76 4.73 15.38 -1.49
N HIS A 77 4.95 16.64 -1.18
CA HIS A 77 4.42 17.28 0.02
C HIS A 77 2.89 17.12 0.08
N PRO A 78 2.26 16.84 1.24
CA PRO A 78 0.80 16.69 1.33
C PRO A 78 0.03 17.90 0.80
N LEU A 79 0.59 19.11 0.94
CA LEU A 79 0.04 20.36 0.41
C LEU A 79 0.63 20.78 -0.95
N ALA A 80 1.06 19.82 -1.77
CA ALA A 80 1.77 20.09 -3.03
C ALA A 80 1.00 21.03 -3.99
N ASP A 81 -0.32 20.92 -4.06
CA ASP A 81 -1.12 21.77 -4.95
C ASP A 81 -1.09 23.24 -4.50
N GLN A 82 -1.20 23.49 -3.20
CA GLN A 82 -1.09 24.83 -2.62
C GLN A 82 0.31 25.41 -2.84
N ILE A 83 1.35 24.64 -2.53
CA ILE A 83 2.75 25.06 -2.71
C ILE A 83 3.02 25.41 -4.19
N ARG A 84 2.54 24.59 -5.12
CA ARG A 84 2.71 24.84 -6.55
C ARG A 84 1.98 26.10 -6.99
N HIS A 85 0.74 26.29 -6.53
CA HIS A 85 -0.04 27.49 -6.83
C HIS A 85 0.68 28.76 -6.35
N ASP A 86 1.12 28.79 -5.09
CA ASP A 86 1.79 29.94 -4.49
C ASP A 86 3.14 30.23 -5.17
N ALA A 87 3.89 29.18 -5.52
CA ALA A 87 5.15 29.32 -6.25
C ALA A 87 4.95 29.97 -7.63
N LEU A 88 3.95 29.51 -8.39
CA LEU A 88 3.63 30.09 -9.70
C LEU A 88 3.10 31.53 -9.57
N ALA A 89 2.28 31.81 -8.57
CA ALA A 89 1.79 33.16 -8.27
C ALA A 89 2.93 34.12 -7.89
N ALA A 90 3.98 33.61 -7.25
CA ALA A 90 5.22 34.33 -6.96
C ALA A 90 6.15 34.51 -8.18
N GLY A 91 5.75 34.04 -9.37
CA GLY A 91 6.51 34.18 -10.61
C GLY A 91 7.63 33.14 -10.78
N LEU A 92 7.64 32.08 -9.98
CA LEU A 92 8.57 30.97 -10.18
C LEU A 92 8.21 30.19 -11.45
N THR A 93 9.22 29.61 -12.08
CA THR A 93 9.01 28.71 -13.21
C THR A 93 8.33 27.41 -12.77
N GLU A 94 7.69 26.72 -13.72
CA GLU A 94 7.06 25.42 -13.48
C GLU A 94 8.02 24.43 -12.79
N ARG A 95 9.27 24.38 -13.26
CA ARG A 95 10.30 23.50 -12.69
C ARG A 95 10.65 23.86 -11.25
N GLN A 96 10.65 25.15 -10.90
CA GLN A 96 10.91 25.60 -9.54
C GLN A 96 9.72 25.25 -8.62
N ALA A 97 8.49 25.46 -9.11
CA ALA A 97 7.27 25.08 -8.38
C ALA A 97 7.21 23.56 -8.14
N GLU A 98 7.48 22.74 -9.16
CA GLU A 98 7.58 21.28 -9.01
C GLU A 98 8.65 20.84 -8.01
N ASN A 99 9.80 21.53 -7.98
CA ASN A 99 10.86 21.23 -7.03
C ASN A 99 10.47 21.59 -5.59
N ALA A 100 9.72 22.67 -5.40
CA ALA A 100 9.23 23.09 -4.08
C ALA A 100 8.28 22.05 -3.45
N CYS A 101 7.55 21.29 -4.26
CA CYS A 101 6.64 20.24 -3.78
C CYS A 101 7.33 18.93 -3.37
N ARG A 102 8.65 18.78 -3.52
CA ARG A 102 9.34 17.48 -3.32
C ARG A 102 9.72 17.23 -1.87
N LEU A 103 9.45 16.01 -1.39
CA LEU A 103 9.98 15.50 -0.11
C LEU A 103 11.36 14.85 -0.24
N GLY A 104 11.83 14.64 -1.47
CA GLY A 104 13.08 13.97 -1.76
C GLY A 104 13.16 13.50 -3.21
N ARG A 105 13.77 12.33 -3.42
CA ARG A 105 13.81 11.72 -4.75
C ARG A 105 12.40 11.26 -5.14
N PRO A 106 11.92 11.58 -6.35
CA PRO A 106 10.65 11.06 -6.84
C PRO A 106 10.61 9.54 -6.77
N PHE A 107 9.41 8.98 -6.60
CA PHE A 107 9.22 7.55 -6.66
C PHE A 107 9.73 6.99 -7.99
N ALA A 108 10.53 5.91 -7.90
CA ALA A 108 11.01 5.25 -9.10
C ALA A 108 9.80 4.68 -9.86
N VAL A 109 9.63 5.11 -11.11
CA VAL A 109 8.70 4.48 -12.05
C VAL A 109 9.29 3.12 -12.41
N ARG A 110 8.74 2.07 -11.80
CA ARG A 110 9.13 0.69 -12.11
C ARG A 110 8.06 0.08 -13.00
N ASP A 111 8.50 -0.76 -13.93
CA ASP A 111 7.59 -1.48 -14.80
C ASP A 111 6.67 -2.36 -13.95
N THR A 112 5.38 -2.05 -13.90
CA THR A 112 4.39 -2.80 -13.14
C THR A 112 3.88 -4.01 -13.91
N ARG A 113 4.33 -4.21 -15.16
CA ARG A 113 4.00 -5.40 -15.94
C ARG A 113 4.49 -6.64 -15.18
N PRO A 114 3.63 -7.68 -15.04
CA PRO A 114 4.08 -8.96 -14.52
C PRO A 114 5.26 -9.47 -15.36
N PRO A 115 6.21 -10.22 -14.79
CA PRO A 115 7.26 -10.87 -15.57
C PRO A 115 6.65 -11.64 -16.74
N GLU A 116 7.29 -11.61 -17.91
CA GLU A 116 6.79 -12.29 -19.13
C GLU A 116 6.38 -13.74 -18.85
N PHE A 117 7.17 -14.44 -18.04
CA PHE A 117 6.88 -15.79 -17.59
C PHE A 117 5.49 -15.92 -16.92
N LYS A 118 5.13 -14.99 -16.02
CA LYS A 118 3.80 -14.99 -15.37
C LYS A 118 2.67 -14.65 -16.34
N GLN A 119 2.92 -13.74 -17.29
CA GLN A 119 1.93 -13.41 -18.32
C GLN A 119 1.64 -14.63 -19.19
N GLU A 120 2.68 -15.35 -19.58
CA GLU A 120 2.57 -16.55 -20.40
C GLU A 120 1.86 -17.69 -19.65
N LEU A 121 2.18 -17.92 -18.36
CA LEU A 121 1.43 -18.87 -17.54
C LEU A 121 -0.06 -18.53 -17.49
N LYS A 122 -0.40 -17.26 -17.21
CA LYS A 122 -1.81 -16.81 -17.16
C LYS A 122 -2.51 -17.05 -18.50
N ARG A 123 -1.84 -16.78 -19.62
CA ARG A 123 -2.35 -17.01 -20.97
C ARG A 123 -2.63 -18.50 -21.21
N ARG A 124 -1.68 -19.39 -20.87
CA ARG A 124 -1.85 -20.84 -21.07
C ARG A 124 -2.86 -21.47 -20.12
N TYR A 125 -2.94 -21.02 -18.87
CA TYR A 125 -3.98 -21.46 -17.95
C TYR A 125 -5.38 -21.08 -18.44
N ALA A 126 -5.55 -19.84 -18.93
CA ALA A 126 -6.79 -19.41 -19.55
C ALA A 126 -7.13 -20.24 -20.79
N ALA A 127 -6.15 -20.51 -21.66
CA ALA A 127 -6.34 -21.33 -22.85
C ALA A 127 -6.75 -22.78 -22.50
N ALA A 128 -6.09 -23.40 -21.52
CA ALA A 128 -6.41 -24.75 -21.06
C ALA A 128 -7.83 -24.85 -20.48
N ASN A 129 -8.25 -23.85 -19.70
CA ASN A 129 -9.62 -23.76 -19.21
C ASN A 129 -10.64 -23.62 -20.34
N MET A 130 -10.38 -22.72 -21.30
CA MET A 130 -11.28 -22.51 -22.45
C MET A 130 -11.39 -23.75 -23.33
N ALA A 131 -10.28 -24.46 -23.57
CA ALA A 131 -10.28 -25.72 -24.31
C ALA A 131 -11.12 -26.80 -23.63
N ALA A 132 -11.19 -26.79 -22.30
CA ALA A 132 -12.05 -27.67 -21.51
C ALA A 132 -13.50 -27.15 -21.36
N GLY A 133 -13.90 -26.10 -22.08
CA GLY A 133 -15.22 -25.48 -22.00
C GLY A 133 -15.50 -24.74 -20.69
N ARG A 134 -14.48 -24.42 -19.91
CA ARG A 134 -14.58 -23.73 -18.62
C ARG A 134 -14.31 -22.23 -18.78
N ARG A 135 -14.70 -21.44 -17.77
CA ARG A 135 -14.35 -20.01 -17.70
C ARG A 135 -12.81 -19.84 -17.63
N PRO A 136 -12.23 -18.77 -18.21
CA PRO A 136 -10.77 -18.59 -18.28
C PRO A 136 -10.05 -18.64 -16.92
N ASN A 137 -10.70 -18.18 -15.85
CA ASN A 137 -10.18 -18.13 -14.49
C ASN A 137 -10.65 -19.30 -13.61
N ALA A 138 -11.25 -20.35 -14.19
CA ALA A 138 -11.63 -21.54 -13.44
C ALA A 138 -10.39 -22.22 -12.84
N ARG A 139 -10.57 -22.90 -11.71
CA ARG A 139 -9.48 -23.65 -11.08
C ARG A 139 -9.11 -24.85 -11.95
N LEU A 140 -7.84 -24.91 -12.36
CA LEU A 140 -7.26 -26.07 -13.04
C LEU A 140 -6.82 -27.13 -12.02
N ASP A 141 -6.72 -28.36 -12.50
CA ASP A 141 -6.13 -29.47 -11.76
C ASP A 141 -4.63 -29.19 -11.49
N SER A 142 -4.12 -29.66 -10.35
CA SER A 142 -2.72 -29.45 -9.96
C SER A 142 -1.73 -30.04 -10.96
N ASP A 143 -2.05 -31.18 -11.57
CA ASP A 143 -1.16 -31.86 -12.51
C ASP A 143 -1.09 -31.08 -13.82
N VAL A 144 -2.23 -30.55 -14.28
CA VAL A 144 -2.29 -29.67 -15.46
C VAL A 144 -1.53 -28.37 -15.22
N LEU A 145 -1.64 -27.80 -14.01
CA LEU A 145 -0.87 -26.59 -13.63
C LEU A 145 0.64 -26.84 -13.65
N ALA A 146 1.08 -27.99 -13.10
CA ALA A 146 2.48 -28.39 -13.04
C ALA A 146 3.05 -28.66 -14.44
N GLN A 147 2.28 -29.33 -15.30
CA GLN A 147 2.66 -29.61 -16.69
C GLN A 147 2.86 -28.31 -17.48
N ILE A 148 1.84 -27.44 -17.51
CA ILE A 148 1.92 -26.15 -18.23
C ILE A 148 3.09 -25.31 -17.69
N ARG A 149 3.30 -25.29 -16.37
CA ARG A 149 4.42 -24.54 -15.78
C ARG A 149 5.78 -25.06 -16.26
N THR A 150 5.93 -26.37 -16.38
CA THR A 150 7.17 -27.01 -16.82
C THR A 150 7.45 -26.76 -18.30
N GLU A 151 6.41 -26.81 -19.13
CA GLU A 151 6.49 -26.49 -20.56
C GLU A 151 6.93 -25.04 -20.78
N VAL A 152 6.23 -24.08 -20.15
CA VAL A 152 6.59 -22.66 -20.25
C VAL A 152 8.00 -22.41 -19.73
N ALA A 153 8.38 -23.04 -18.62
CA ALA A 153 9.72 -22.90 -18.06
C ALA A 153 10.80 -23.40 -19.02
N THR A 154 10.60 -24.56 -19.62
CA THR A 154 11.56 -25.17 -20.55
C THR A 154 11.71 -24.31 -21.81
N GLU A 155 10.60 -23.80 -22.36
CA GLU A 155 10.63 -22.90 -23.51
C GLU A 155 11.36 -21.58 -23.21
N PHE A 156 11.09 -20.98 -22.04
CA PHE A 156 11.81 -19.79 -21.59
C PHE A 156 13.30 -20.06 -21.43
N PHE A 157 13.66 -21.22 -20.86
CA PHE A 157 15.05 -21.62 -20.68
C PHE A 157 15.77 -21.75 -22.02
N VAL A 158 15.18 -22.47 -22.99
CA VAL A 158 15.76 -22.63 -24.32
C VAL A 158 15.88 -21.28 -25.04
N LYS A 159 14.87 -20.40 -24.90
CA LYS A 159 14.90 -19.05 -25.47
C LYS A 159 16.04 -18.20 -24.90
N GLU A 160 16.28 -18.26 -23.59
CA GLU A 160 17.29 -17.43 -22.92
C GLU A 160 18.71 -17.98 -23.04
N PHE A 161 18.89 -19.30 -22.93
CA PHE A 161 20.20 -19.94 -22.88
C PHE A 161 20.59 -20.67 -24.18
N GLY A 162 19.69 -20.78 -25.15
CA GLY A 162 19.95 -21.45 -26.44
C GLY A 162 20.13 -22.97 -26.34
N ARG A 163 19.85 -23.57 -25.17
CA ARG A 163 19.98 -25.01 -24.90
C ARG A 163 18.91 -25.49 -23.93
N PRO A 164 18.61 -26.81 -23.85
CA PRO A 164 17.78 -27.34 -22.77
C PRO A 164 18.50 -27.27 -21.41
N PRO A 165 17.74 -27.30 -20.30
CA PRO A 165 18.33 -27.38 -18.96
C PRO A 165 19.05 -28.72 -18.77
N GLU A 166 20.21 -28.70 -18.14
CA GLU A 166 21.02 -29.88 -17.83
C GLU A 166 20.43 -30.68 -16.67
N SER A 167 19.65 -30.01 -15.79
CA SER A 167 18.98 -30.67 -14.67
C SER A 167 17.70 -29.96 -14.24
N PRO A 168 16.77 -30.65 -13.55
CA PRO A 168 15.60 -30.02 -12.96
C PRO A 168 15.93 -28.91 -11.96
N ARG A 169 17.08 -29.00 -11.26
CA ARG A 169 17.54 -27.98 -10.30
C ARG A 169 17.89 -26.67 -10.99
N GLU A 170 18.53 -26.75 -12.15
CA GLU A 170 18.88 -25.59 -12.97
C GLU A 170 17.59 -24.88 -13.43
N LEU A 171 16.64 -25.63 -13.99
CA LEU A 171 15.35 -25.07 -14.41
C LEU A 171 14.59 -24.43 -13.24
N HIS A 172 14.57 -25.08 -12.07
CA HIS A 172 13.93 -24.52 -10.87
C HIS A 172 14.57 -23.21 -10.41
N ARG A 173 15.90 -23.06 -10.52
CA ARG A 173 16.59 -21.83 -10.17
C ARG A 173 16.12 -20.66 -11.06
N GLU A 174 16.07 -20.86 -12.37
CA GLU A 174 15.65 -19.82 -13.31
C GLU A 174 14.16 -19.50 -13.17
N VAL A 175 13.32 -20.52 -13.02
CA VAL A 175 11.89 -20.34 -12.73
C VAL A 175 11.68 -19.51 -11.48
N ALA A 176 12.49 -19.70 -10.43
CA ALA A 176 12.42 -18.90 -9.22
C ALA A 176 12.75 -17.42 -9.51
N ILE A 177 13.71 -17.13 -10.41
CA ILE A 177 14.07 -15.77 -10.82
C ILE A 177 12.96 -15.13 -11.65
N TRP A 178 12.47 -15.80 -12.71
CA TRP A 178 11.39 -15.28 -13.55
C TRP A 178 10.05 -15.15 -12.83
N SER A 179 9.84 -15.94 -11.77
CA SER A 179 8.65 -15.86 -10.93
C SER A 179 8.71 -14.73 -9.89
N ARG A 180 9.85 -14.06 -9.70
CA ARG A 180 9.95 -12.95 -8.74
C ARG A 180 8.96 -11.85 -9.14
N PRO A 181 8.10 -11.38 -8.21
CA PRO A 181 7.32 -10.18 -8.45
C PRO A 181 8.25 -9.02 -8.83
N THR A 182 7.82 -8.19 -9.78
CA THR A 182 8.57 -6.98 -10.10
C THR A 182 8.68 -6.13 -8.86
N ALA A 183 9.88 -5.62 -8.59
CA ALA A 183 10.10 -4.82 -7.40
C ALA A 183 9.19 -3.58 -7.47
N THR A 184 8.35 -3.36 -6.47
CA THR A 184 7.48 -2.17 -6.40
C THR A 184 8.15 -1.08 -5.58
N THR A 185 7.83 0.18 -5.89
CA THR A 185 8.20 1.31 -5.04
C THR A 185 7.23 1.34 -3.86
N ILE A 186 7.77 1.30 -2.63
CA ILE A 186 6.99 1.37 -1.40
C ILE A 186 6.88 2.84 -1.02
N ALA A 187 5.65 3.35 -0.93
CA ALA A 187 5.35 4.73 -0.54
C ALA A 187 5.10 4.86 0.97
N GLY A 188 4.77 3.77 1.65
CA GLY A 188 4.54 3.77 3.10
C GLY A 188 4.20 2.40 3.66
N VAL A 189 3.77 2.41 4.92
CA VAL A 189 3.27 1.23 5.64
C VAL A 189 1.90 1.54 6.22
N ASP A 190 0.99 0.57 6.11
CA ASP A 190 -0.32 0.57 6.75
C ASP A 190 -0.22 -0.31 8.01
N LEU A 191 -0.57 0.28 9.15
CA LEU A 191 -0.60 -0.37 10.46
C LEU A 191 -2.02 -0.44 10.97
N THR A 192 -2.64 -1.62 10.88
CA THR A 192 -3.97 -1.83 11.46
C THR A 192 -3.83 -2.30 12.90
N VAL A 193 -4.34 -1.50 13.84
CA VAL A 193 -4.31 -1.79 15.28
C VAL A 193 -5.68 -2.31 15.71
N SER A 194 -5.77 -3.60 16.03
CA SER A 194 -7.03 -4.22 16.42
C SER A 194 -7.08 -4.51 17.92
N PRO A 195 -8.13 -4.06 18.63
CA PRO A 195 -8.35 -4.45 20.03
C PRO A 195 -8.64 -5.97 20.14
N THR A 196 -8.57 -6.52 21.36
CA THR A 196 -8.99 -7.91 21.58
C THR A 196 -10.50 -8.03 21.41
N LYS A 197 -10.97 -9.24 21.05
CA LYS A 197 -12.41 -9.49 20.90
C LYS A 197 -13.20 -9.13 22.16
N SER A 198 -12.68 -9.46 23.35
CA SER A 198 -13.28 -9.10 24.63
C SER A 198 -13.42 -7.59 24.83
N PHE A 199 -12.44 -6.79 24.40
CA PHE A 199 -12.49 -5.34 24.46
C PHE A 199 -13.56 -4.80 23.50
N SER A 200 -13.58 -5.28 22.25
CA SER A 200 -14.62 -4.91 21.29
C SER A 200 -16.02 -5.26 21.79
N THR A 201 -16.20 -6.44 22.39
CA THR A 201 -17.48 -6.86 22.98
C THR A 201 -17.87 -5.96 24.15
N ALA A 202 -16.94 -5.61 25.03
CA ALA A 202 -17.20 -4.69 26.15
C ALA A 202 -17.60 -3.29 25.65
N TRP A 203 -16.85 -2.73 24.71
CA TRP A 203 -17.16 -1.45 24.05
C TRP A 203 -18.55 -1.44 23.40
N ALA A 204 -18.86 -2.52 22.67
CA ALA A 204 -20.10 -2.70 21.92
C ALA A 204 -21.37 -2.80 22.80
N LEU A 205 -21.26 -3.43 23.96
CA LEU A 205 -22.39 -3.71 24.85
C LEU A 205 -22.53 -2.69 26.00
N ALA A 206 -21.53 -1.85 26.21
CA ALA A 206 -21.53 -0.87 27.27
C ALA A 206 -22.51 0.29 27.00
N PRO A 207 -23.03 0.96 28.05
CA PRO A 207 -23.74 2.23 27.89
C PRO A 207 -22.90 3.24 27.10
N LEU A 208 -23.55 4.13 26.33
CA LEU A 208 -22.86 5.04 25.40
C LEU A 208 -21.74 5.86 26.06
N ALA A 209 -21.95 6.37 27.28
CA ALA A 209 -20.93 7.12 28.00
C ALA A 209 -19.67 6.27 28.28
N THR A 210 -19.85 5.00 28.62
CA THR A 210 -18.77 4.05 28.85
C THR A 210 -18.12 3.61 27.53
N SER A 211 -18.90 3.37 26.49
CA SER A 211 -18.41 3.02 25.15
C SER A 211 -17.44 4.09 24.61
N ARG A 212 -17.78 5.38 24.76
CA ARG A 212 -16.88 6.50 24.43
C ARG A 212 -15.56 6.47 25.21
N GLN A 213 -15.58 6.08 26.49
CA GLN A 213 -14.35 5.93 27.27
C GLN A 213 -13.46 4.79 26.74
N PHE A 214 -14.06 3.70 26.24
CA PHE A 214 -13.32 2.62 25.57
C PHE A 214 -12.69 3.10 24.25
N GLU A 215 -13.40 3.90 23.44
CA GLU A 215 -12.86 4.53 22.23
C GLU A 215 -11.66 5.43 22.56
N ASP A 216 -11.82 6.34 23.52
CA ASP A 216 -10.76 7.26 23.95
C ASP A 216 -9.54 6.49 24.49
N LEU A 217 -9.77 5.38 25.20
CA LEU A 217 -8.69 4.53 25.67
C LEU A 217 -7.96 3.85 24.50
N HIS A 218 -8.70 3.39 23.49
CA HIS A 218 -8.11 2.82 22.29
C HIS A 218 -7.30 3.85 21.50
N HIS A 219 -7.84 5.04 21.27
CA HIS A 219 -7.14 6.13 20.59
C HIS A 219 -5.85 6.51 21.32
N ARG A 220 -5.87 6.65 22.66
CA ARG A 220 -4.65 6.91 23.44
C ARG A 220 -3.61 5.80 23.31
N ALA A 221 -4.04 4.54 23.24
CA ALA A 221 -3.13 3.42 23.02
C ALA A 221 -2.49 3.48 21.62
N VAL A 222 -3.26 3.85 20.59
CA VAL A 222 -2.75 4.07 19.23
C VAL A 222 -1.76 5.24 19.19
N SER A 223 -2.08 6.39 19.81
CA SER A 223 -1.16 7.54 19.87
C SER A 223 0.16 7.17 20.55
N ARG A 224 0.11 6.42 21.67
CA ARG A 224 1.33 5.95 22.36
C ARG A 224 2.14 4.99 21.50
N MET A 225 1.48 4.13 20.73
CA MET A 225 2.16 3.25 19.78
C MET A 225 2.88 4.05 18.70
N ILE A 226 2.23 5.08 18.12
CA ILE A 226 2.84 5.96 17.13
C ILE A 226 4.08 6.65 17.71
N THR A 227 3.98 7.26 18.90
CA THR A 227 5.13 7.89 19.57
C THR A 227 6.29 6.91 19.74
N TYR A 228 6.01 5.66 20.12
CA TYR A 228 7.06 4.64 20.21
C TYR A 228 7.67 4.31 18.85
N LEU A 229 6.84 4.12 17.80
CA LEU A 229 7.32 3.80 16.46
C LEU A 229 8.18 4.91 15.85
N GLU A 230 7.91 6.17 16.18
CA GLU A 230 8.73 7.31 15.74
C GLU A 230 10.16 7.24 16.27
N THR A 231 10.38 6.69 17.47
CA THR A 231 11.74 6.44 18.00
C THR A 231 12.49 5.34 17.26
N GLN A 232 11.79 4.56 16.45
CA GLN A 232 12.33 3.45 15.66
C GLN A 232 12.43 3.80 14.16
N ALA A 233 12.11 5.04 13.79
CA ALA A 233 12.21 5.53 12.43
C ALA A 233 13.66 5.92 12.12
N PHE A 234 14.26 5.25 11.14
CA PHE A 234 15.62 5.51 10.65
C PHE A 234 15.61 5.60 9.13
N SER A 235 16.52 6.40 8.58
CA SER A 235 16.70 6.54 7.13
C SER A 235 18.11 6.11 6.72
N ARG A 236 18.31 5.99 5.40
CA ARG A 236 19.64 5.72 4.84
C ARG A 236 20.09 6.90 3.99
N VAL A 237 21.34 7.29 4.16
CA VAL A 237 21.96 8.42 3.45
C VAL A 237 23.10 7.92 2.57
N GLY A 238 23.30 8.60 1.43
CA GLY A 238 24.36 8.34 0.46
C GLY A 238 23.93 7.48 -0.74
N PRO A 239 24.78 7.38 -1.79
CA PRO A 239 24.51 6.51 -2.94
C PRO A 239 24.27 5.07 -2.50
N GLY A 240 23.13 4.48 -2.87
CA GLY A 240 22.77 3.12 -2.48
C GLY A 240 22.38 2.94 -0.99
N GLY A 241 22.29 4.02 -0.21
CA GLY A 241 21.86 3.96 1.20
C GLY A 241 22.89 3.29 2.13
N VAL A 242 24.17 3.53 1.89
CA VAL A 242 25.29 2.87 2.60
C VAL A 242 25.41 3.23 4.08
N ARG A 243 24.77 4.31 4.56
CA ARG A 243 24.82 4.74 5.97
C ARG A 243 23.41 4.82 6.56
N ASN A 244 23.16 4.15 7.68
CA ASN A 244 21.93 4.34 8.47
C ASN A 244 22.06 5.60 9.35
N VAL A 245 21.00 6.40 9.45
CA VAL A 245 20.88 7.57 10.33
C VAL A 245 19.52 7.59 11.00
#